data_AF-A0A6M1ZQ26-F1
#
_entry.id   AF-A0A6M1ZQ26-F1
#
_cell.length_a   1.000
_cell.length_b   1.000
_cell.length_c   1.000
_cell.angle_alpha   90.00
_cell.angle_beta   90.00
_cell.angle_gamma   90.00
#
_symmetry.space_group_name_H-M   'P 1'
#
loop_
_entity.id
_entity.type
_entity.pdbx_description
1 polymer ?
#
loop_
_entity_poly.entity_id
_entity_poly.type
_entity_poly.pdbx_seq_one_letter_code
_entity_poly.pdbx_strand_id
1 'polypeptide(L)'
;MKRLIKYEKMPDSMISILGITLIIAGIAALIHFSLAIGAFFAGIAFSRDPKAVRMDAAMQSFFDFFVPFFFFWIGFQTSIESLAGIWPFFITLFIVAVAGKFLGTWLPARWIHLSRLGALLLAVSMIPRAEIAMVIIEHGLELGVISKQIYSAMALTAFLTCLLTPLSLKLINRTETQA
;
A
#
# COMPACT_ATOMS: atom_id res chain seq x y z
N MET A 1 21.84 38.54 -16.02
CA MET A 1 21.80 37.16 -16.58
C MET A 1 22.03 36.02 -15.56
N LYS A 2 22.61 36.26 -14.36
CA LYS A 2 22.84 35.21 -13.34
C LYS A 2 21.62 34.78 -12.50
N ARG A 3 20.44 35.37 -12.69
CA ARG A 3 19.22 35.04 -11.92
C ARG A 3 18.29 34.01 -12.59
N LEU A 4 18.53 33.64 -13.85
CA LEU A 4 17.67 32.71 -14.59
C LEU A 4 18.13 31.25 -14.52
N ILE A 5 19.39 30.98 -14.15
CA ILE A 5 19.96 29.62 -14.09
C ILE A 5 19.50 28.83 -12.84
N LYS A 6 18.84 29.48 -11.87
CA LYS A 6 18.43 28.83 -10.63
C LYS A 6 17.17 27.96 -10.76
N TYR A 7 16.49 28.00 -11.91
CA TYR A 7 15.22 27.27 -12.13
C TYR A 7 15.35 25.99 -12.95
N GLU A 8 16.52 25.67 -13.51
CA GLU A 8 16.66 24.60 -14.51
C GLU A 8 17.41 23.35 -14.03
N LYS A 9 17.93 23.34 -12.78
CA LYS A 9 18.73 22.22 -12.23
C LYS A 9 17.91 21.20 -11.40
N MET A 10 16.60 21.18 -11.54
CA MET A 10 15.69 20.25 -10.85
C MET A 10 15.29 18.99 -11.64
N PRO A 11 15.14 19.00 -12.98
CA PRO A 11 14.73 17.80 -13.73
C PRO A 11 15.76 16.67 -13.66
N ASP A 12 17.05 16.98 -13.80
CA ASP A 12 18.12 15.99 -13.90
C ASP A 12 18.29 15.17 -12.62
N SER A 13 18.21 15.83 -11.45
CA SER A 13 18.27 15.14 -10.16
C SER A 13 17.05 14.25 -9.93
N MET A 14 15.91 14.58 -10.55
CA MET A 14 14.66 13.84 -10.36
C MET A 14 14.68 12.55 -11.15
N ILE A 15 15.11 12.64 -12.40
CA ILE A 15 15.34 11.49 -13.26
C ILE A 15 16.41 10.58 -12.65
N SER A 16 17.46 11.15 -12.06
CA SER A 16 18.52 10.38 -11.39
C SER A 16 17.99 9.62 -10.16
N ILE A 17 17.23 10.28 -9.27
CA ILE A 17 16.65 9.63 -8.08
C ILE A 17 15.65 8.55 -8.49
N LEU A 18 14.78 8.83 -9.47
CA LEU A 18 13.83 7.86 -9.99
C LEU A 18 14.54 6.66 -10.62
N GLY A 19 15.57 6.91 -11.43
CA GLY A 19 16.38 5.87 -12.08
C GLY A 19 17.08 4.97 -11.05
N ILE A 20 17.73 5.56 -10.04
CA ILE A 20 18.34 4.79 -8.95
C ILE A 20 17.29 4.02 -8.16
N THR A 21 16.12 4.62 -7.90
CA THR A 21 15.01 3.95 -7.21
C THR A 21 14.53 2.72 -7.99
N LEU A 22 14.38 2.83 -9.31
CA LEU A 22 14.00 1.71 -10.17
C LEU A 22 15.07 0.62 -10.20
N ILE A 23 16.36 0.99 -10.20
CA ILE A 23 17.46 0.02 -10.12
C ILE A 23 17.43 -0.73 -8.78
N ILE A 24 17.30 -0.02 -7.66
CA ILE A 24 17.23 -0.65 -6.33
C ILE A 24 15.98 -1.52 -6.21
N ALA A 25 14.83 -1.07 -6.70
CA ALA A 25 13.61 -1.86 -6.77
C ALA A 25 13.77 -3.12 -7.64
N GLY A 26 14.43 -2.99 -8.80
CA GLY A 26 14.75 -4.12 -9.68
C GLY A 26 15.68 -5.12 -9.02
N ILE A 27 16.72 -4.67 -8.31
CA ILE A 27 17.59 -5.54 -7.52
C ILE A 27 16.78 -6.26 -6.44
N ALA A 28 15.89 -5.56 -5.73
CA ALA A 28 15.00 -6.18 -4.74
C ALA A 28 14.14 -7.28 -5.37
N ALA A 29 13.59 -7.06 -6.57
CA ALA A 29 12.84 -8.07 -7.29
C ALA A 29 13.70 -9.28 -7.70
N LEU A 30 14.96 -9.08 -8.09
CA LEU A 30 15.90 -10.17 -8.42
C LEU A 30 16.21 -11.08 -7.22
N ILE A 31 16.18 -10.52 -6.00
CA ILE A 31 16.34 -11.29 -4.76
C ILE A 31 14.99 -11.73 -4.16
N HIS A 32 13.91 -11.69 -4.95
CA HIS A 32 12.55 -12.10 -4.59
C HIS A 32 11.86 -11.27 -3.49
N PHE A 33 12.33 -10.05 -3.22
CA PHE A 33 11.56 -9.06 -2.45
C PHE A 33 10.56 -8.31 -3.34
N SER A 34 9.58 -7.65 -2.72
CA SER A 34 8.64 -6.79 -3.47
C SER A 34 9.32 -5.53 -3.99
N LEU A 35 8.81 -5.02 -5.11
CA LEU A 35 9.26 -3.75 -5.70
C LEU A 35 9.11 -2.59 -4.71
N ALA A 36 8.02 -2.55 -3.92
CA ALA A 36 7.86 -1.51 -2.91
C ALA A 36 8.89 -1.57 -1.78
N ILE A 37 9.35 -2.75 -1.36
CA ILE A 37 10.42 -2.86 -0.36
C ILE A 37 11.71 -2.25 -0.92
N GLY A 38 12.03 -2.51 -2.18
CA GLY A 38 13.19 -1.90 -2.83
C GLY A 38 13.05 -0.38 -3.00
N ALA A 39 11.87 0.10 -3.39
CA ALA A 39 11.58 1.54 -3.46
C ALA A 39 11.66 2.22 -2.08
N PHE A 40 11.21 1.54 -1.02
CA PHE A 40 11.34 2.00 0.36
C PHE A 40 12.81 2.13 0.79
N PHE A 41 13.65 1.13 0.47
CA PHE A 41 15.09 1.22 0.74
C PHE A 41 15.77 2.34 -0.03
N ALA A 42 15.39 2.57 -1.29
CA ALA A 42 15.87 3.72 -2.06
C ALA A 42 15.48 5.04 -1.37
N GLY A 43 14.23 5.17 -0.91
CA GLY A 43 13.77 6.33 -0.15
C GLY A 43 14.57 6.56 1.13
N ILE A 44 14.87 5.50 1.90
CA ILE A 44 15.74 5.59 3.08
C ILE A 44 17.15 6.05 2.70
N ALA A 45 17.72 5.54 1.62
CA ALA A 45 19.06 5.91 1.16
C ALA A 45 19.15 7.41 0.84
N PHE A 46 18.08 8.00 0.30
CA PHE A 46 18.01 9.42 -0.03
C PHE A 46 17.52 10.33 1.10
N SER A 47 16.93 9.77 2.17
CA SER A 47 16.28 10.52 3.26
C SER A 47 17.18 11.54 3.98
N ARG A 48 18.50 11.37 3.91
CA ARG A 48 19.48 12.26 4.55
C ARG A 48 20.08 13.33 3.63
N ASP A 49 19.81 13.27 2.32
CA ASP A 49 20.31 14.27 1.37
C ASP A 49 19.33 15.46 1.29
N PRO A 50 19.74 16.68 1.72
CA PRO A 50 18.89 17.87 1.64
C PRO A 50 18.40 18.21 0.23
N LYS A 51 19.12 17.79 -0.82
CA LYS A 51 18.68 17.98 -2.21
C LYS A 51 17.56 17.02 -2.58
N ALA A 52 17.65 15.76 -2.15
CA ALA A 52 16.61 14.76 -2.38
C ALA A 52 15.32 15.11 -1.60
N VAL A 53 15.44 15.55 -0.35
CA VAL A 53 14.28 15.97 0.47
C VAL A 53 13.54 17.16 -0.13
N ARG A 54 14.24 18.09 -0.81
CA ARG A 54 13.59 19.20 -1.54
C ARG A 54 12.74 18.72 -2.72
N MET A 55 12.87 17.45 -3.10
CA MET A 55 12.17 16.85 -4.22
C MET A 55 10.98 15.98 -3.78
N ASP A 56 10.73 15.87 -2.47
CA ASP A 56 9.59 15.13 -1.93
C ASP A 56 8.26 15.58 -2.54
N ALA A 57 8.06 16.89 -2.73
CA ALA A 57 6.84 17.41 -3.37
C ALA A 57 6.71 16.97 -4.85
N ALA A 58 7.83 16.86 -5.56
CA ALA A 58 7.84 16.37 -6.94
C ALA A 58 7.59 14.85 -6.99
N MET A 59 8.19 14.09 -6.06
CA MET A 59 7.92 12.65 -5.90
C MET A 59 6.46 12.38 -5.50
N GLN A 60 5.88 13.23 -4.65
CA GLN A 60 4.47 13.16 -4.26
C GLN A 60 3.56 13.30 -5.48
N SER A 61 3.91 14.15 -6.44
CA SER A 61 3.15 14.29 -7.68
C SER A 61 3.12 12.99 -8.51
N PHE A 62 4.22 12.23 -8.53
CA PHE A 62 4.23 10.91 -9.16
C PHE A 62 3.38 9.90 -8.38
N PHE A 63 3.46 9.91 -7.05
CA PHE A 63 2.65 9.04 -6.22
C PHE A 63 1.15 9.31 -6.47
N ASP A 64 0.73 10.57 -6.39
CA ASP A 64 -0.65 10.99 -6.61
C ASP A 64 -1.12 10.66 -8.05
N PHE A 65 -0.22 10.68 -9.02
CA PHE A 65 -0.52 10.28 -10.39
C PHE A 65 -0.66 8.76 -10.54
N PHE A 66 0.26 7.95 -10.03
CA PHE A 66 0.29 6.50 -10.25
C PHE A 66 -0.67 5.70 -9.37
N VAL A 67 -0.98 6.18 -8.16
CA VAL A 67 -1.87 5.47 -7.22
C VAL A 67 -3.26 5.20 -7.82
N PRO A 68 -3.94 6.17 -8.46
CA PRO A 68 -5.21 5.91 -9.15
C PRO A 68 -5.11 4.81 -10.22
N PHE A 69 -4.03 4.76 -11.01
CA PHE A 69 -3.85 3.71 -12.03
C PHE A 69 -3.68 2.32 -11.42
N PHE A 70 -2.96 2.21 -10.31
CA PHE A 70 -2.82 0.94 -9.57
C PHE A 70 -4.18 0.41 -9.12
N PHE A 71 -5.01 1.25 -8.48
CA PHE A 71 -6.33 0.84 -8.04
C PHE A 71 -7.31 0.63 -9.20
N PHE A 72 -7.19 1.42 -10.27
CA PHE A 72 -7.98 1.23 -11.49
C PHE A 72 -7.69 -0.12 -12.16
N TRP A 73 -6.42 -0.53 -12.25
CA TRP A 73 -6.05 -1.83 -12.81
C TRP A 73 -6.65 -2.99 -12.01
N ILE A 74 -6.53 -2.95 -10.68
CA ILE A 74 -7.15 -3.95 -9.78
C ILE A 74 -8.67 -3.97 -9.98
N GLY A 75 -9.30 -2.80 -10.04
CA GLY A 75 -10.74 -2.68 -10.27
C GLY A 75 -11.17 -3.23 -11.63
N PHE A 76 -10.41 -2.96 -12.68
CA PHE A 76 -10.69 -3.42 -14.04
C PHE A 76 -10.66 -4.95 -14.18
N GLN A 77 -9.73 -5.61 -13.49
CA GLN A 77 -9.65 -7.07 -13.45
C GLN A 77 -10.72 -7.72 -12.56
N THR A 78 -11.35 -6.93 -11.66
CA THR A 78 -12.37 -7.40 -10.74
C THR A 78 -13.74 -7.39 -11.42
N SER A 79 -14.37 -8.56 -11.55
CA SER A 79 -15.73 -8.65 -12.09
C SER A 79 -16.74 -9.02 -11.01
N ILE A 80 -17.70 -8.12 -10.72
CA ILE A 80 -18.79 -8.36 -9.77
C ILE A 80 -19.66 -9.55 -10.18
N GLU A 81 -19.85 -9.74 -11.49
CA GLU A 81 -20.56 -10.90 -12.04
C GLU A 81 -19.90 -12.22 -11.65
N SER A 82 -18.57 -12.27 -11.56
CA SER A 82 -17.86 -13.48 -11.11
C SER A 82 -18.03 -13.78 -9.62
N LEU A 83 -18.51 -12.81 -8.82
CA LEU A 83 -18.89 -13.05 -7.42
C LEU A 83 -20.29 -13.65 -7.29
N ALA A 84 -21.09 -13.68 -8.36
CA ALA A 84 -22.40 -14.32 -8.32
C ALA A 84 -22.25 -15.79 -7.91
N GLY A 85 -22.91 -16.16 -6.81
CA GLY A 85 -22.83 -17.52 -6.24
C GLY A 85 -21.73 -17.76 -5.20
N ILE A 86 -20.78 -16.83 -4.99
CA ILE A 86 -19.72 -16.96 -3.97
C ILE A 86 -19.73 -15.86 -2.90
N TRP A 87 -20.82 -15.11 -2.79
CA TRP A 87 -21.00 -14.08 -1.75
C TRP A 87 -20.70 -14.57 -0.32
N PRO A 88 -21.17 -15.76 0.11
CA PRO A 88 -20.83 -16.26 1.44
C PRO A 88 -19.33 -16.44 1.64
N PHE A 89 -18.64 -16.98 0.62
CA PHE A 89 -17.19 -17.15 0.66
C PHE A 89 -16.46 -15.81 0.75
N PHE A 90 -16.86 -14.82 -0.05
CA PHE A 90 -16.31 -13.47 0.01
C PHE A 90 -16.49 -12.85 1.41
N ILE A 91 -17.70 -12.92 1.99
CA ILE A 91 -17.99 -12.34 3.31
C ILE A 91 -17.15 -13.02 4.39
N THR A 92 -17.08 -14.36 4.38
CA THR A 92 -16.24 -15.11 5.31
C THR A 92 -14.77 -14.74 5.16
N LEU A 93 -14.26 -14.67 3.92
CA LEU A 93 -12.89 -14.29 3.63
C LEU A 93 -12.59 -12.88 4.14
N PHE A 94 -13.48 -11.91 3.89
CA PHE A 94 -13.34 -10.54 4.34
C PHE A 94 -13.28 -10.45 5.88
N ILE A 95 -14.23 -11.11 6.58
CA ILE A 95 -14.26 -11.13 8.05
C ILE A 95 -12.99 -11.76 8.61
N VAL A 96 -12.58 -12.92 8.09
CA VAL A 96 -11.36 -13.61 8.54
C VAL A 96 -10.11 -12.78 8.24
N ALA A 97 -10.06 -12.11 7.09
CA ALA A 97 -8.94 -11.24 6.72
C ALA A 97 -8.78 -10.07 7.68
N VAL A 98 -9.88 -9.40 8.01
CA VAL A 98 -9.90 -8.26 8.95
C VAL A 98 -9.63 -8.74 10.37
N ALA A 99 -10.38 -9.72 10.87
CA ALA A 99 -10.26 -10.22 12.23
C ALA A 99 -8.88 -10.83 12.49
N GLY A 100 -8.34 -11.61 11.55
CA GLY A 100 -7.02 -12.20 11.67
C GLY A 100 -5.91 -11.15 11.77
N LYS A 101 -5.96 -10.11 10.93
CA LYS A 101 -4.99 -8.99 10.99
C LYS A 101 -5.15 -8.16 12.25
N PHE A 102 -6.39 -7.88 12.64
CA PHE A 102 -6.69 -7.11 13.84
C PHE A 102 -6.26 -7.84 15.11
N LEU A 103 -6.72 -9.07 15.31
CA LEU A 103 -6.40 -9.85 16.51
C LEU A 103 -4.92 -10.22 16.56
N GLY A 104 -4.34 -10.59 15.41
CA GLY A 104 -2.92 -10.96 15.29
C GLY A 104 -1.96 -9.83 15.61
N THR A 105 -2.42 -8.57 15.61
CA THR A 105 -1.59 -7.40 15.94
C THR A 105 -1.99 -6.77 17.27
N TRP A 106 -3.30 -6.71 17.56
CA TRP A 106 -3.81 -6.16 18.81
C TRP A 106 -3.42 -6.98 20.04
N LEU A 107 -3.54 -8.32 19.99
CA LEU A 107 -3.17 -9.19 21.11
C LEU A 107 -1.71 -9.03 21.53
N PRO A 108 -0.70 -9.19 20.64
CA PRO A 108 0.69 -8.99 21.02
C PRO A 108 0.98 -7.54 21.41
N ALA A 109 0.36 -6.54 20.77
CA ALA A 109 0.50 -5.13 21.17
C ALA A 109 0.03 -4.89 22.62
N ARG A 110 -1.04 -5.57 23.05
CA ARG A 110 -1.52 -5.52 24.43
C ARG A 110 -0.61 -6.29 25.39
N TRP A 111 0.00 -7.40 24.96
CA TRP A 111 0.99 -8.14 25.76
C TRP A 111 2.27 -7.35 26.02
N ILE A 112 2.72 -6.53 25.07
CA ILE A 112 3.86 -5.61 25.29
C ILE A 112 3.46 -4.30 26.00
N HIS A 113 2.28 -4.27 26.63
CA HIS A 113 1.75 -3.15 27.41
C HIS A 113 1.56 -1.84 26.64
N LEU A 114 1.35 -1.88 25.31
CA LEU A 114 0.98 -0.69 24.54
C LEU A 114 -0.39 -0.17 25.02
N SER A 115 -0.58 1.16 25.04
CA SER A 115 -1.85 1.78 25.43
C SER A 115 -3.02 1.20 24.60
N ARG A 116 -4.23 1.17 25.17
CA ARG A 116 -5.39 0.58 24.45
C ARG A 116 -5.62 1.27 23.11
N LEU A 117 -5.49 2.60 23.08
CA LEU A 117 -5.54 3.39 21.87
C LEU A 117 -4.38 3.06 20.92
N GLY A 118 -3.14 3.03 21.41
CA GLY A 118 -1.97 2.72 20.58
C GLY A 118 -2.07 1.34 19.93
N ALA A 119 -2.54 0.34 20.69
CA ALA A 119 -2.80 -1.00 20.18
C ALA A 119 -3.93 -1.01 19.15
N LEU A 120 -4.99 -0.23 19.35
CA LEU A 120 -6.11 -0.10 18.40
C LEU A 120 -5.66 0.55 17.09
N LEU A 121 -4.94 1.68 17.17
CA LEU A 121 -4.40 2.39 16.01
C LEU A 121 -3.44 1.51 15.21
N LEU A 122 -2.55 0.80 15.91
CA LEU A 122 -1.63 -0.16 15.28
C LEU A 122 -2.40 -1.29 14.58
N ALA A 123 -3.38 -1.89 15.26
CA ALA A 123 -4.13 -3.00 14.69
C ALA A 123 -4.95 -2.61 13.48
N VAL A 124 -5.64 -1.46 13.53
CA VAL A 124 -6.42 -0.94 12.41
C VAL A 124 -5.51 -0.56 11.24
N SER A 125 -4.34 0.04 11.50
CA SER A 125 -3.37 0.40 10.45
C SER A 125 -2.80 -0.80 9.70
N MET A 126 -2.89 -2.01 10.29
CA MET A 126 -2.39 -3.27 9.70
C MET A 126 -3.45 -4.05 8.91
N ILE A 127 -4.71 -3.58 8.87
CA ILE A 127 -5.82 -4.22 8.13
C ILE A 127 -5.66 -4.12 6.59
N PRO A 128 -5.27 -2.98 5.99
CA PRO A 128 -5.21 -2.82 4.54
C PRO A 128 -4.39 -3.92 3.87
N ARG A 129 -4.94 -4.47 2.79
CA ARG A 129 -4.22 -5.35 1.86
C ARG A 129 -4.12 -4.63 0.53
N ALA A 130 -2.91 -4.46 0.03
CA ALA A 130 -2.67 -3.80 -1.25
C ALA A 130 -1.74 -4.68 -2.11
N GLU A 131 -0.65 -4.10 -2.57
CA GLU A 131 0.31 -4.63 -3.54
C GLU A 131 0.65 -6.11 -3.37
N ILE A 132 1.34 -6.50 -2.29
CA ILE A 132 1.92 -7.86 -2.21
C ILE A 132 0.83 -8.94 -2.28
N ALA A 133 -0.31 -8.72 -1.63
CA ALA A 133 -1.42 -9.67 -1.68
C ALA A 133 -2.00 -9.77 -3.09
N MET A 134 -2.19 -8.65 -3.77
CA MET A 134 -2.73 -8.64 -5.13
C MET A 134 -1.76 -9.22 -6.15
N VAL A 135 -0.47 -8.95 -6.04
CA VAL A 135 0.57 -9.53 -6.92
C VAL A 135 0.57 -11.05 -6.83
N ILE A 136 0.49 -11.61 -5.62
CA ILE A 136 0.44 -13.07 -5.44
C ILE A 136 -0.84 -13.66 -6.04
N ILE A 137 -1.98 -12.99 -5.84
CA ILE A 137 -3.28 -13.43 -6.35
C ILE A 137 -3.35 -13.33 -7.88
N GLU A 138 -2.80 -12.27 -8.47
CA GLU A 138 -2.68 -12.07 -9.92
C GLU A 138 -1.77 -13.12 -10.54
N HIS A 139 -0.59 -13.34 -9.96
CA HIS A 139 0.33 -14.37 -10.46
C HIS A 139 -0.26 -15.78 -10.34
N GLY A 140 -0.98 -16.07 -9.24
CA GLY A 140 -1.69 -17.35 -9.10
C GLY A 140 -2.83 -17.52 -10.13
N LEU A 141 -3.47 -16.43 -10.56
CA LEU A 141 -4.47 -16.45 -11.63
C LEU A 141 -3.81 -16.72 -12.99
N GLU A 142 -2.66 -16.12 -13.27
CA GLU A 142 -1.86 -16.37 -14.49
C GLU A 142 -1.42 -17.83 -14.60
N LEU A 143 -1.01 -18.43 -13.47
CA LEU A 143 -0.63 -19.84 -13.39
C LEU A 143 -1.83 -20.81 -13.43
N GLY A 144 -3.06 -20.30 -13.41
CA GLY A 144 -4.29 -21.10 -13.37
C GLY A 144 -4.54 -21.80 -12.02
N VAL A 145 -3.77 -21.48 -10.98
CA VAL A 145 -3.94 -22.03 -9.61
C VAL A 145 -5.09 -21.35 -8.89
N ILE A 146 -5.36 -20.08 -9.23
CA ILE A 146 -6.43 -19.27 -8.65
C ILE A 146 -7.51 -19.03 -9.69
N SER A 147 -8.78 -19.23 -9.31
CA SER A 147 -9.90 -18.94 -10.19
C SER A 147 -10.25 -17.45 -10.22
N LYS A 148 -10.90 -17.00 -11.29
CA LYS A 148 -11.35 -15.60 -11.44
C LYS A 148 -12.29 -15.16 -10.30
N GLN A 149 -13.05 -16.09 -9.73
CA GLN A 149 -13.93 -15.85 -8.58
C GLN A 149 -13.12 -15.51 -7.32
N ILE A 150 -12.07 -16.28 -7.03
CA ILE A 150 -11.19 -16.03 -5.86
C ILE A 150 -10.41 -14.73 -6.06
N TYR A 151 -9.90 -14.49 -7.27
CA TYR A 151 -9.25 -13.23 -7.61
C TYR A 151 -10.17 -12.04 -7.29
N SER A 152 -11.41 -12.07 -7.79
CA SER A 152 -12.35 -10.97 -7.63
C SER A 152 -12.79 -10.79 -6.16
N ALA A 153 -12.94 -11.88 -5.40
CA ALA A 153 -13.21 -11.81 -3.96
C ALA A 153 -12.06 -11.20 -3.15
N MET A 154 -10.81 -11.56 -3.50
CA MET A 154 -9.60 -10.99 -2.89
C MET A 154 -9.41 -9.52 -3.26
N ALA A 155 -9.63 -9.16 -4.52
CA ALA A 155 -9.56 -7.78 -5.00
C ALA A 155 -10.59 -6.89 -4.31
N LEU A 156 -11.84 -7.35 -4.18
CA LEU A 156 -12.88 -6.63 -3.45
C LEU A 156 -12.53 -6.50 -1.96
N THR A 157 -11.95 -7.53 -1.36
CA THR A 157 -11.47 -7.49 0.04
C THR A 157 -10.35 -6.47 0.20
N ALA A 158 -9.36 -6.45 -0.69
CA ALA A 158 -8.27 -5.48 -0.71
C ALA A 158 -8.82 -4.04 -0.83
N PHE A 159 -9.71 -3.82 -1.79
CA PHE A 159 -10.38 -2.52 -1.99
C PHE A 159 -11.12 -2.05 -0.73
N LEU A 160 -11.97 -2.90 -0.15
CA LEU A 160 -12.74 -2.54 1.04
C LEU A 160 -11.84 -2.29 2.26
N THR A 161 -10.82 -3.11 2.48
CA THR A 161 -9.88 -2.91 3.60
C THR A 161 -9.08 -1.61 3.45
N CYS A 162 -8.61 -1.28 2.23
CA CYS A 162 -7.95 -0.01 1.94
C CYS A 162 -8.87 1.21 2.11
N LEU A 163 -10.16 1.08 1.77
CA LEU A 163 -11.13 2.17 1.91
C LEU A 163 -11.57 2.37 3.37
N LEU A 164 -11.86 1.29 4.09
CA LEU A 164 -12.41 1.34 5.44
C LEU A 164 -11.36 1.77 6.48
N THR A 165 -10.11 1.36 6.31
CA THR A 165 -9.05 1.67 7.29
C THR A 165 -8.86 3.17 7.56
N PRO A 166 -8.63 4.05 6.55
CA PRO A 166 -8.45 5.48 6.81
C PRO A 166 -9.72 6.11 7.43
N LEU A 167 -10.91 5.63 7.08
CA LEU A 167 -12.16 6.06 7.70
C LEU A 167 -12.21 5.67 9.19
N SER A 168 -11.86 4.44 9.52
CA SER A 168 -11.78 3.95 10.90
C SER A 168 -10.73 4.71 11.71
N LEU A 169 -9.53 4.93 11.16
CA LEU A 169 -8.47 5.68 11.84
C LEU A 169 -8.89 7.14 12.12
N LYS A 170 -9.57 7.78 11.17
CA LYS A 170 -10.10 9.14 11.36
C LYS A 170 -11.14 9.22 12.46
N LEU A 171 -11.99 8.19 12.59
CA LEU A 171 -12.98 8.10 13.68
C LEU A 171 -12.31 7.91 15.04
N ILE A 172 -11.32 7.01 15.14
CA ILE A 172 -10.59 6.74 16.37
C ILE A 172 -9.83 7.98 16.87
N ASN A 173 -9.13 8.69 15.97
CA ASN A 173 -8.39 9.90 16.33
C ASN A 173 -9.29 11.06 16.78
N ARG A 174 -10.52 11.14 16.25
CA ARG A 174 -11.49 12.18 16.67
C ARG A 174 -11.96 11.98 18.11
N THR A 175 -12.09 10.74 18.56
CA THR A 175 -12.52 10.42 19.93
C THR A 175 -11.50 10.89 20.98
N GLU A 176 -10.21 10.92 20.64
CA GLU A 176 -9.14 11.40 21.53
C GLU A 176 -9.01 12.92 21.55
N THR A 177 -9.30 13.62 20.46
CA THR A 177 -9.23 15.10 20.45
C THR A 177 -10.37 15.75 21.25
N GLN A 178 -11.37 14.96 21.67
CA GLN A 178 -12.54 15.43 22.44
C GLN A 178 -12.56 14.93 23.90
N ALA A 179 -11.56 14.17 24.32
CA ALA A 179 -11.38 13.69 25.70
C ALA A 179 -10.23 14.44 26.40
#